data_AF-A0AAI8FTZ9-F1
#
_entry.id   AF-A0AAI8FTZ9-F1
#
_cell.length_a   1.000
_cell.length_b   1.000
_cell.length_c   1.000
_cell.angle_alpha   90.00
_cell.angle_beta   90.00
_cell.angle_gamma   90.00
#
_symmetry.space_group_name_H-M   'P 1'
#
loop_
_entity.id
_entity.type
_entity.pdbx_description
1 polymer ?
#
loop_
_entity_poly.entity_id
_entity_poly.type
_entity_poly.pdbx_seq_one_letter_code
_entity_poly.pdbx_strand_id
1 'polypeptide(L)'
;MKNLKKYKWAVVGAGLAGMTVIGQLLDNDIKAKDILWLDPNFSVGDFGIKWGEVSSNTTVELFLRFINHIQAFEYAKKAYKFAIDDYAKQGFT
;
A
#
# COMPACT_ATOMS: atom_id res chain seq x y z
N MET A 1 3.25 -2.40 37.19
CA MET A 1 3.99 -2.05 35.95
C MET A 1 3.09 -2.34 34.76
N LYS A 2 2.92 -1.40 33.81
CA LYS A 2 2.14 -1.64 32.58
C LYS A 2 2.86 -2.70 31.74
N ASN A 3 2.15 -3.75 31.33
CA ASN A 3 2.68 -4.75 30.41
C ASN A 3 2.81 -4.11 29.02
N LEU A 4 4.01 -3.71 28.63
CA LEU A 4 4.28 -3.11 27.33
C LEU A 4 4.37 -4.22 26.28
N LYS A 5 3.44 -4.21 25.33
CA LYS A 5 3.52 -5.09 24.16
C LYS A 5 4.71 -4.66 23.31
N LYS A 6 5.64 -5.59 23.08
CA LYS A 6 6.77 -5.39 22.17
C LYS A 6 6.35 -5.77 20.75
N TYR A 7 6.64 -4.89 19.80
CA TYR A 7 6.47 -5.13 18.37
C TYR A 7 7.85 -5.34 17.75
N LYS A 8 7.94 -6.16 16.70
CA LYS A 8 9.19 -6.38 15.96
C LYS A 8 9.47 -5.24 14.99
N TRP A 9 8.40 -4.69 14.42
CA TRP A 9 8.47 -3.62 13.43
C TRP A 9 7.54 -2.49 13.83
N ALA A 10 7.99 -1.26 13.59
CA ALA A 10 7.15 -0.08 13.66
C ALA A 10 7.17 0.61 12.28
N VAL A 11 5.98 0.84 11.72
CA VAL A 11 5.78 1.60 10.49
C VAL A 11 5.08 2.88 10.87
N VAL A 12 5.71 4.02 10.61
CA VAL A 12 5.18 5.35 10.92
C VAL A 12 4.78 6.03 9.61
N GLY A 13 3.49 6.31 9.49
CA GLY A 13 2.83 6.80 8.28
C GLY A 13 2.05 5.70 7.56
N ALA A 14 0.82 6.02 7.16
CA ALA A 14 -0.05 5.21 6.33
C ALA A 14 -0.25 5.84 4.94
N GLY A 15 0.77 6.55 4.45
CA GLY A 15 0.88 6.91 3.03
C GLY A 15 1.25 5.70 2.15
N LEU A 16 1.41 5.93 0.84
CA LEU A 16 1.77 4.89 -0.13
C LEU A 16 3.00 4.08 0.30
N ALA A 17 4.06 4.75 0.78
CA ALA A 17 5.27 4.08 1.26
C ALA A 17 5.01 3.20 2.49
N GLY A 18 4.26 3.70 3.47
CA GLY A 18 3.91 2.94 4.67
C GLY A 18 3.06 1.71 4.36
N MET A 19 2.03 1.87 3.52
CA MET A 19 1.21 0.76 3.04
C MET A 19 2.04 -0.30 2.31
N THR A 20 2.95 0.14 1.43
CA THR A 20 3.89 -0.75 0.73
C THR A 20 4.73 -1.57 1.69
N VAL A 21 5.29 -0.94 2.74
CA VAL A 21 6.08 -1.63 3.75
C VAL A 21 5.23 -2.66 4.52
N ILE A 22 3.99 -2.32 4.87
CA ILE A 22 3.06 -3.28 5.51
C ILE A 22 2.84 -4.49 4.62
N GLY A 23 2.53 -4.28 3.34
CA GLY A 23 2.34 -5.37 2.39
C GLY A 23 3.58 -6.27 2.26
N GLN A 24 4.75 -5.65 2.11
CA GLN A 24 6.03 -6.37 2.05
C GLN A 24 6.34 -7.18 3.31
N LEU A 25 6.09 -6.62 4.50
CA LEU A 25 6.29 -7.35 5.77
C LEU A 25 5.35 -8.57 5.86
N LEU A 26 4.08 -8.40 5.47
CA LEU A 26 3.10 -9.48 5.46
C LEU A 26 3.47 -10.58 4.45
N ASP A 27 3.93 -10.20 3.25
CA ASP A 27 4.41 -11.14 2.23
C ASP A 27 5.66 -11.92 2.66
N ASN A 28 6.44 -11.38 3.61
CA ASN A 28 7.62 -12.03 4.20
C ASN A 28 7.30 -12.73 5.54
N ASP A 29 6.08 -13.24 5.71
CA ASP A 29 5.62 -14.02 6.87
C ASP A 29 5.71 -13.29 8.23
N ILE A 30 5.83 -11.96 8.24
CA ILE A 30 5.72 -11.19 9.48
C ILE A 30 4.26 -11.12 9.88
N LYS A 31 3.94 -11.73 11.03
CA LYS A 31 2.58 -11.73 11.57
C LYS A 31 2.14 -10.29 11.85
N ALA A 32 0.93 -9.92 11.40
CA ALA A 32 0.37 -8.59 11.64
C ALA A 32 0.44 -8.14 13.11
N LYS A 33 0.25 -9.06 14.06
CA LYS A 33 0.34 -8.79 15.51
C LYS A 33 1.71 -8.30 15.99
N ASP A 34 2.77 -8.54 15.22
CA ASP A 34 4.16 -8.16 15.48
C ASP A 34 4.52 -6.80 14.83
N ILE A 35 3.59 -6.19 14.08
CA ILE A 35 3.77 -4.91 13.38
C ILE A 35 2.95 -3.83 14.10
N LEU A 36 3.61 -2.73 14.46
CA LEU A 36 2.97 -1.51 14.94
C LEU A 36 2.86 -0.53 13.77
N TRP A 37 1.66 -0.29 13.27
CA TRP A 37 1.41 0.69 12.22
C TRP A 37 0.74 1.93 12.81
N LEU A 38 1.37 3.09 12.62
CA LEU A 38 0.95 4.34 13.23
C LEU A 38 0.70 5.38 12.14
N ASP A 39 -0.49 5.97 12.13
CA ASP A 39 -0.79 7.14 11.33
C ASP A 39 -1.89 7.95 12.05
N PRO A 40 -1.86 9.29 12.00
CA PRO A 40 -2.90 10.10 12.63
C PRO A 40 -4.29 9.92 11.99
N ASN A 41 -4.35 9.62 10.68
CA ASN A 41 -5.60 9.71 9.90
C ASN A 41 -5.94 8.44 9.11
N PHE A 42 -4.97 7.56 8.85
CA PHE A 42 -5.10 6.37 7.99
C PHE A 42 -5.78 6.66 6.65
N SER A 43 -5.46 7.80 6.05
CA SER A 43 -6.08 8.32 4.82
C SER A 43 -5.11 8.38 3.64
N VAL A 44 -4.25 7.38 3.48
CA VAL A 44 -3.23 7.36 2.40
C VAL A 44 -2.24 8.55 2.50
N GLY A 45 -2.00 9.04 3.72
CA GLY A 45 -1.16 10.22 3.96
C GLY A 45 -1.72 11.49 3.31
N ASP A 46 -0.85 12.33 2.76
CA ASP A 46 -1.26 13.58 2.11
C ASP A 46 -2.10 13.36 0.83
N PHE A 47 -2.04 12.17 0.20
CA PHE A 47 -2.84 11.88 -0.99
C PHE A 47 -4.35 11.90 -0.70
N GLY A 48 -4.81 11.25 0.37
CA GLY A 48 -6.24 11.23 0.68
C GLY A 48 -6.78 12.51 1.31
N ILE A 49 -5.93 13.49 1.63
CA ILE A 49 -6.35 14.75 2.29
C ILE A 49 -6.12 15.97 1.39
N LYS A 50 -5.01 16.01 0.64
CA LYS A 50 -4.56 17.21 -0.09
C LYS A 50 -4.43 16.98 -1.59
N TRP A 51 -4.12 15.76 -2.04
CA TRP A 51 -3.75 15.48 -3.43
C TRP A 51 -4.53 14.30 -4.01
N GLY A 52 -5.83 14.51 -4.28
CA GLY A 52 -6.70 13.47 -4.83
C GLY A 52 -6.35 13.05 -6.25
N GLU A 53 -5.82 13.97 -7.05
CA GLU A 53 -5.32 13.70 -8.40
C GLU A 53 -3.91 14.29 -8.54
N VAL A 54 -2.96 13.45 -8.96
CA VAL A 54 -1.61 13.88 -9.32
C VAL A 54 -1.31 13.40 -10.73
N SER A 55 -0.72 14.27 -11.55
CA SER A 55 -0.17 13.84 -12.82
C SER A 55 0.96 12.84 -12.57
N SER A 56 0.80 11.61 -13.07
CA SER A 56 1.81 10.57 -12.96
C SER A 56 2.51 10.37 -14.29
N ASN A 57 3.84 10.26 -14.26
CA ASN A 57 4.65 9.77 -15.38
C ASN A 57 4.89 8.25 -15.29
N THR A 58 4.35 7.59 -14.26
CA THR A 58 4.44 6.14 -14.11
C THR A 58 3.43 5.49 -15.05
N THR A 59 3.89 4.60 -15.92
CA THR A 59 3.00 3.87 -16.82
C THR A 59 2.01 3.01 -16.02
N VAL A 60 0.81 2.82 -16.59
CA VAL A 60 -0.20 1.90 -16.01
C VAL A 60 0.39 0.52 -15.78
N GLU A 61 1.25 0.03 -16.71
CA GLU A 61 1.97 -1.23 -16.54
C GLU A 61 2.79 -1.27 -15.24
N LEU A 62 3.57 -0.24 -14.93
CA LEU A 62 4.41 -0.22 -13.73
C LEU A 62 3.55 -0.26 -12.46
N PHE A 63 2.44 0.47 -12.44
CA PHE A 63 1.51 0.42 -11.31
C PHE A 63 0.87 -0.97 -11.16
N LEU A 64 0.38 -1.55 -12.27
CA LEU A 64 -0.20 -2.88 -12.25
C LEU A 64 0.83 -3.95 -11.82
N ARG A 65 2.08 -3.85 -12.28
CA ARG A 65 3.17 -4.74 -11.83
C ARG A 65 3.41 -4.60 -10.34
N PHE A 66 3.49 -3.38 -9.82
CA PHE A 66 3.66 -3.10 -8.41
C PHE A 66 2.54 -3.71 -7.57
N ILE A 67 1.27 -3.40 -7.88
CA ILE A 67 0.14 -3.83 -7.06
C ILE A 67 -0.10 -5.34 -7.11
N ASN A 68 0.22 -5.98 -8.24
CA ASN A 68 0.12 -7.44 -8.37
C ASN A 68 1.33 -8.17 -7.76
N HIS A 69 2.46 -7.49 -7.52
CA HIS A 69 3.62 -8.10 -6.87
C HIS A 69 3.39 -8.29 -5.38
N ILE A 70 2.73 -7.33 -4.71
CA ILE A 70 2.42 -7.40 -3.28
C ILE A 70 1.18 -8.27 -3.05
N GLN A 71 1.37 -9.51 -2.60
CA GLN A 71 0.29 -10.50 -2.47
C GLN A 71 -0.65 -10.17 -1.31
N ALA A 72 -0.14 -9.56 -0.24
CA ALA A 72 -0.88 -9.16 0.94
C ALA A 72 -2.02 -8.15 0.65
N PHE A 73 -1.96 -7.46 -0.49
CA PHE A 73 -3.04 -6.58 -0.93
C PHE A 73 -4.18 -7.33 -1.64
N GLU A 74 -3.98 -8.61 -1.95
CA GLU A 74 -4.96 -9.49 -2.56
C GLU A 74 -5.62 -8.90 -3.82
N TYR A 75 -4.89 -8.11 -4.61
CA TYR A 75 -5.43 -7.42 -5.78
C TYR A 75 -6.05 -8.36 -6.82
N ALA A 76 -5.52 -9.58 -6.93
CA ALA A 76 -6.07 -10.63 -7.79
C ALA A 76 -7.45 -11.15 -7.31
N LYS A 77 -7.78 -11.01 -6.02
CA LYS A 77 -9.05 -11.42 -5.40
C LYS A 77 -10.01 -10.24 -5.18
N LYS A 78 -9.75 -9.09 -5.81
CA LYS A 78 -10.60 -7.90 -5.69
C LYS A 78 -12.06 -8.21 -5.98
N ALA A 79 -12.96 -7.68 -5.15
CA ALA A 79 -14.40 -7.92 -5.26
C ALA A 79 -15.05 -7.22 -6.45
N TYR A 80 -14.40 -6.18 -6.99
CA TYR A 80 -14.86 -5.42 -8.13
C TYR A 80 -13.67 -5.04 -9.01
N LYS A 81 -13.97 -4.75 -10.27
CA LYS A 81 -13.00 -4.27 -11.25
C LYS A 81 -12.71 -2.79 -11.01
N PHE A 82 -11.43 -2.41 -11.02
CA PHE A 82 -11.01 -1.01 -10.94
C PHE A 82 -10.88 -0.44 -12.36
N ALA A 83 -11.09 0.87 -12.53
CA ALA A 83 -10.95 1.52 -13.83
C ALA A 83 -9.57 1.30 -14.47
N ILE A 84 -8.51 1.25 -13.65
CA ILE A 84 -7.13 1.02 -14.11
C ILE A 84 -6.92 -0.37 -14.75
N ASP A 85 -7.79 -1.35 -14.48
CA ASP A 85 -7.72 -2.67 -15.11
C ASP A 85 -7.96 -2.60 -16.63
N ASP A 86 -8.68 -1.57 -17.09
CA ASP A 86 -9.06 -1.35 -18.50
C ASP A 86 -8.16 -0.35 -19.24
N TYR A 87 -7.24 0.31 -18.53
CA TYR A 87 -6.35 1.27 -19.15
C TYR A 87 -5.25 0.61 -19.97
N ALA A 88 -4.82 1.30 -21.03
CA ALA A 88 -3.69 0.87 -21.83
C ALA A 88 -2.45 0.72 -20.95
N LYS A 89 -1.89 -0.49 -20.91
CA LYS A 89 -0.71 -0.80 -20.07
C LYS A 89 0.53 -0.05 -20.56
N GLN A 90 0.63 0.14 -21.88
CA GLN A 90 1.70 0.86 -22.55
C GLN A 90 1.27 2.30 -22.81
N GLY A 91 2.13 3.27 -22.47
CA GLY A 91 1.86 4.68 -22.72
C GLY A 91 2.86 5.61 -22.04
N PHE A 92 3.90 5.96 -22.80
CA PHE A 92 4.69 7.21 -22.91
C PHE A 92 6.04 6.78 -23.54
N THR A 93 6.11 6.78 -24.88
CA THR A 93 7.37 7.07 -25.59
C THR A 93 7.51 8.57 -25.72
#